data_AF-A0A9E3YD68-F1
#
_entry.id   AF-A0A9E3YD68-F1
#
_cell.length_a   1.000
_cell.length_b   1.000
_cell.length_c   1.000
_cell.angle_alpha   90.00
_cell.angle_beta   90.00
_cell.angle_gamma   90.00
#
_symmetry.space_group_name_H-M   'P 1'
#
loop_
_entity.id
_entity.type
_entity.pdbx_description
1 polymer ?
#
loop_
_entity_poly.entity_id
_entity_poly.type
_entity_poly.pdbx_seq_one_letter_code
_entity_poly.pdbx_strand_id
1 'polypeptide(L)' 'MSKGNCADRPPSEFFPSDGVGVDRARKVCATCPVKEVCL' A
#
# COMPACT_ATOMS: atom_id res chain seq x y z
N MET A 1 0.27 -0.18 12.43
CA MET A 1 0.51 0.25 11.04
C MET A 1 2.00 0.45 10.71
N SER A 2 2.91 0.75 11.66
CA SER A 2 4.37 0.92 11.39
C SER A 2 5.17 -0.31 10.92
N LYS A 3 4.51 -1.45 10.67
CA LYS A 3 5.16 -2.67 10.15
C LYS A 3 4.74 -3.02 8.73
N GLY A 4 3.83 -2.23 8.13
CA GLY A 4 3.40 -2.43 6.76
C GLY A 4 4.34 -1.76 5.78
N ASN A 5 4.57 -2.37 4.62
CA ASN A 5 5.38 -1.79 3.54
C ASN A 5 4.84 -0.45 3.01
N CYS A 6 3.60 -0.10 3.36
CA CYS A 6 2.94 1.16 3.03
C CYS A 6 3.14 2.27 4.08
N ALA A 7 3.70 1.98 5.25
CA ALA A 7 3.72 2.90 6.39
C ALA A 7 4.56 4.17 6.15
N ASP A 8 5.68 4.04 5.44
CA ASP A 8 6.63 5.13 5.18
C ASP A 8 6.45 5.74 3.78
N ARG A 9 5.36 5.40 3.08
CA ARG A 9 5.08 5.87 1.72
C ARG A 9 4.05 6.99 1.72
N PRO A 10 4.19 7.99 0.84
CA PRO A 10 3.26 9.11 0.79
C PRO A 10 1.85 8.65 0.33
N PRO A 11 0.76 9.22 0.87
CA PRO A 11 -0.60 8.86 0.46
C PRO A 11 -0.87 9.03 -1.03
N SER A 12 -0.22 10.01 -1.67
CA SER A 12 -0.33 10.27 -3.12
C SER A 12 0.12 9.09 -4.00
N GLU A 13 0.92 8.16 -3.47
CA GLU A 13 1.31 6.93 -4.18
C GLU A 13 0.14 5.94 -4.30
N PHE A 14 -0.77 5.93 -3.32
CA PHE A 14 -1.91 5.01 -3.22
C PHE A 14 -3.24 5.65 -3.61
N PHE A 15 -3.35 6.98 -3.51
CA PHE A 15 -4.55 7.75 -3.82
C PHE A 15 -4.28 8.88 -4.84
N PRO A 16 -3.73 8.59 -6.03
CA PRO A 16 -3.64 9.57 -7.09
C PRO A 16 -5.02 9.81 -7.73
N SER A 17 -5.26 11.03 -8.20
CA SER A 17 -6.54 11.44 -8.82
C SER A 17 -6.85 10.77 -10.17
N ASP A 18 -5.89 10.02 -10.73
CA ASP A 18 -5.99 9.30 -12.00
C ASP A 18 -6.49 7.84 -11.85
N GLY A 19 -6.73 7.39 -10.62
CA GLY A 19 -7.28 6.06 -10.33
C GLY A 19 -6.27 4.90 -10.40
N VAL A 20 -4.97 5.15 -10.65
CA VAL A 20 -3.96 4.08 -10.80
C VAL A 20 -3.34 3.61 -9.47
N GLY A 21 -3.76 4.20 -8.34
CA GLY A 21 -3.20 3.92 -7.02
C GLY A 21 -3.41 2.49 -6.52
N VAL A 22 -4.49 1.83 -6.97
CA VAL A 22 -4.82 0.46 -6.57
C VAL A 22 -3.78 -0.55 -7.06
N ASP A 23 -3.28 -0.41 -8.29
CA ASP A 23 -2.27 -1.32 -8.83
C ASP A 23 -0.92 -1.16 -8.13
N ARG A 24 -0.59 0.08 -7.75
CA ARG A 24 0.60 0.37 -6.92
C ARG A 24 0.44 -0.22 -5.53
N ALA A 25 -0.72 -0.02 -4.90
CA ALA A 25 -1.04 -0.61 -3.61
C ALA A 25 -0.94 -2.13 -3.63
N ARG A 26 -1.47 -2.81 -4.67
CA ARG A 26 -1.36 -4.27 -4.82
C ARG A 26 0.09 -4.73 -4.85
N LYS A 27 0.97 -4.06 -5.59
CA LYS A 27 2.40 -4.40 -5.67
C LYS A 27 3.10 -4.25 -4.31
N VAL A 28 2.83 -3.15 -3.60
CA VAL A 28 3.41 -2.89 -2.26
C VAL A 28 2.91 -3.89 -1.23
N CYS A 29 1.61 -4.19 -1.25
CA CYS A 29 0.96 -5.09 -0.30
C CYS A 29 1.23 -6.58 -0.61
N ALA A 30 1.64 -6.93 -1.84
CA ALA A 30 1.88 -8.33 -2.24
C ALA A 30 2.94 -9.03 -1.37
N THR A 31 3.96 -8.29 -0.94
CA THR A 31 5.09 -8.79 -0.12
C THR A 31 5.07 -8.24 1.32
N CYS A 32 3.94 -7.70 1.77
CA CYS A 32 3.83 -7.07 3.08
C CYS A 32 3.80 -8.12 4.20
N PRO A 33 4.68 -8.04 5.22
CA PRO A 33 4.76 -9.06 6.27
C PRO A 33 3.52 -9.09 7.17
N VAL A 34 2.73 -8.01 7.16
CA VAL A 34 1.48 -7.89 7.94
C VAL A 34 0.23 -8.05 7.07
N LYS A 35 0.36 -8.60 5.85
CA LYS A 35 -0.75 -8.73 4.90
C LYS A 35 -1.96 -9.46 5.50
N GLU A 36 -1.74 -10.55 6.24
CA GLU A 36 -2.82 -11.37 6.81
C GLU A 36 -3.66 -10.61 7.85
N VAL A 37 -3.03 -9.75 8.66
CA VAL A 37 -3.73 -8.97 9.70
C VAL A 37 -4.26 -7.62 9.20
N CYS A 38 -3.90 -7.23 7.97
CA CYS A 38 -4.31 -5.98 7.34
C CYS A 38 -5.59 -6.13 6.50
N LEU A 39 -5.93 -7.35 6.10
CA LEU A 39 -7.08 -7.70 5.25
C LEU A 39 -8.34 -7.94 6.08
#